data_AF-A0A091V952-F1
#
_entry.id   AF-A0A091V952-F1
#
_cell.length_a   1.000
_cell.length_b   1.000
_cell.length_c   1.000
_cell.angle_alpha   90.00
_cell.angle_beta   90.00
_cell.angle_gamma   90.00
#
_symmetry.space_group_name_H-M   'P 1'
#
loop_
_entity.id
_entity.type
_entity.pdbx_description
1 polymer ?
#
loop_
_entity_poly.entity_id
_entity_poly.type
_entity_poly.pdbx_seq_one_letter_code
_entity_poly.pdbx_strand_id
1 'polypeptide(L)' 'VYRCVPDKQRSFALGVQSVFLRLLGTIPGPILFGVAIDNSCTLWDINECKTKGACWVYDNERMAYLLMGIS' A
#
# COMPACT_ATOMS: atom_id res chain seq x y z
N VAL A 1 -10.97 -6.00 24.97
CA VAL A 1 -11.67 -5.07 25.88
C VAL A 1 -10.79 -3.83 26.08
N TYR A 2 -11.25 -2.65 25.67
CA TYR A 2 -10.54 -1.40 25.96
C TYR A 2 -10.60 -1.11 27.46
N ARG A 3 -9.50 -1.38 28.17
CA ARG A 3 -9.35 -1.15 29.62
C ARG A 3 -9.24 0.33 29.97
N CYS A 4 -8.81 1.16 29.02
CA CYS A 4 -8.55 2.59 29.19
C CYS A 4 -9.75 3.50 28.86
N VAL A 5 -10.93 2.94 28.54
CA VAL A 5 -12.10 3.72 28.10
C VAL A 5 -13.31 3.41 29.01
N PRO A 6 -14.02 4.44 29.53
CA PRO A 6 -15.26 4.25 30.30
C PRO A 6 -16.32 3.47 29.50
N ASP A 7 -17.11 2.63 30.19
CA ASP A 7 -18.06 1.71 29.54
C ASP A 7 -19.04 2.39 28.57
N LYS A 8 -19.52 3.59 28.91
CA LYS A 8 -20.45 4.38 28.07
C LYS A 8 -19.86 4.83 26.74
N GLN A 9 -18.53 4.85 26.57
CA GLN A 9 -17.85 5.34 25.37
C GLN A 9 -17.16 4.22 24.56
N ARG A 10 -17.29 2.96 24.98
CA ARG A 10 -16.60 1.83 24.34
C ARG A 10 -16.94 1.67 22.86
N SER A 11 -18.22 1.77 22.50
CA SER A 11 -18.66 1.63 21.10
C SER A 11 -18.09 2.71 20.20
N PHE A 12 -17.98 3.95 20.72
CA PHE A 12 -17.34 5.05 20.00
C PHE A 12 -15.83 4.80 19.82
N ALA A 13 -15.13 4.39 20.88
CA ALA A 13 -13.70 4.09 20.82
C ALA A 13 -13.37 2.94 19.84
N LEU A 14 -14.19 1.90 19.77
CA LEU A 14 -14.04 0.82 18.78
C LEU A 14 -14.22 1.33 17.35
N GLY A 15 -15.20 2.22 17.12
CA GLY A 15 -15.38 2.87 15.82
C GLY A 15 -14.16 3.70 15.42
N VAL A 16 -13.65 4.53 16.34
CA VAL A 16 -12.44 5.33 16.13
C VAL A 16 -11.23 4.45 15.85
N GLN A 17 -11.01 3.39 16.64
CA GLN A 17 -9.94 2.42 16.39
C GLN A 17 -10.05 1.83 14.97
N SER A 18 -11.26 1.43 14.58
CA SER A 18 -11.51 0.82 13.27
C SER A 18 -11.20 1.79 12.13
N VAL A 19 -11.56 3.08 12.29
CA VAL A 19 -11.23 4.13 11.33
C VAL A 19 -9.72 4.31 11.24
N PHE A 20 -9.01 4.43 12.36
CA PHE A 20 -7.55 4.55 12.35
C PHE A 20 -6.84 3.36 11.69
N LEU A 21 -7.23 2.15 12.06
CA LEU A 21 -6.66 0.93 11.46
C LEU A 21 -6.91 0.87 9.96
N ARG A 22 -8.12 1.25 9.51
CA ARG A 22 -8.43 1.30 8.08
C ARG A 22 -7.65 2.39 7.38
N LEU A 23 -7.65 3.63 7.85
CA LEU A 23 -6.90 4.72 7.22
C LEU A 23 -5.41 4.39 7.10
N LEU A 24 -4.80 3.90 8.17
CA LEU A 24 -3.38 3.54 8.18
C LEU A 24 -3.06 2.21 7.49
N GLY A 25 -4.05 1.38 7.16
CA GLY A 25 -3.84 0.15 6.41
C GLY A 25 -4.13 0.33 4.91
N THR A 26 -5.32 0.87 4.61
CA THR A 26 -5.87 0.94 3.25
C THR A 26 -5.37 2.12 2.44
N ILE A 27 -4.79 3.15 3.05
CA ILE A 27 -4.17 4.25 2.32
C ILE A 27 -2.71 3.90 1.98
N PRO A 28 -1.82 3.61 2.95
CA PRO A 28 -0.44 3.29 2.62
C PRO A 28 -0.28 1.93 1.95
N GLY A 29 -1.18 0.96 2.17
CA GLY A 29 -1.14 -0.33 1.50
C GLY A 29 -1.10 -0.21 -0.03
N PRO A 30 -2.16 0.28 -0.69
CA PRO A 30 -2.18 0.47 -2.14
C PRO A 30 -1.06 1.36 -2.68
N ILE A 31 -0.63 2.38 -1.91
CA ILE A 31 0.49 3.25 -2.31
C ILE A 31 1.79 2.45 -2.36
N LEU A 32 2.10 1.68 -1.32
CA LEU A 32 3.29 0.82 -1.27
C LEU A 32 3.24 -0.27 -2.34
N PHE A 33 2.08 -0.88 -2.56
CA PHE A 33 1.88 -1.84 -3.64
C PHE A 33 2.15 -1.21 -5.01
N GLY A 34 1.67 0.00 -5.27
CA GLY A 34 1.96 0.74 -6.51
C GLY A 34 3.46 0.98 -6.68
N VAL A 35 4.14 1.46 -5.62
CA VAL A 35 5.59 1.67 -5.62
C VAL A 35 6.36 0.36 -5.85
N ALA A 36 5.94 -0.75 -5.24
CA ALA A 36 6.57 -2.05 -5.45
C ALA A 36 6.48 -2.52 -6.91
N ILE A 37 5.31 -2.36 -7.53
CA ILE A 37 5.08 -2.68 -8.94
C ILE A 37 5.96 -1.80 -9.83
N ASP A 38 5.97 -0.48 -9.62
CA ASP A 38 6.78 0.45 -10.41
C ASP A 38 8.28 0.16 -10.30
N ASN A 39 8.76 -0.25 -9.11
CA ASN A 39 10.17 -0.61 -8.89
C ASN A 39 10.57 -1.95 -9.53
N SER A 40 9.61 -2.83 -9.79
CA SER A 40 9.85 -4.09 -10.51
C SER A 40 9.89 -3.94 -12.02
N CYS A 41 9.56 -2.75 -12.55
CA CYS A 41 9.59 -2.49 -13.99
C CYS A 41 11.02 -2.49 -14.55
N THR A 42 11.28 -3.35 -15.54
CA THR A 42 12.57 -3.40 -16.25
C THR A 42 12.56 -2.61 -17.55
N LEU A 43 11.40 -2.51 -18.21
CA LEU A 43 11.25 -1.78 -19.47
C LEU A 43 10.00 -0.88 -19.43
N TRP A 44 10.23 0.42 -19.36
CA TRP A 44 9.18 1.44 -19.41
C TRP A 44 8.78 1.75 -20.85
N ASP A 45 7.47 1.94 -21.08
CA ASP A 45 6.98 2.61 -22.28
C ASP A 45 7.39 4.08 -22.23
N ILE A 46 8.11 4.54 -23.26
CA ILE A 46 8.55 5.93 -23.36
C ILE A 46 8.04 6.47 -24.69
N ASN A 47 7.08 7.38 -24.62
CA ASN A 47 6.51 8.02 -25.80
C ASN A 47 7.54 8.93 -26.50
N GLU A 48 7.21 9.38 -27.72
CA GLU A 48 8.02 10.36 -28.48
C GLU A 48 8.31 11.64 -27.67
N CYS A 49 7.40 12.03 -26.78
CA CYS A 49 7.55 13.14 -25.84
C CYS A 49 8.39 12.82 -24.59
N LYS A 50 9.07 11.66 -24.54
CA LYS A 50 9.85 11.15 -23.40
C LYS A 50 9.08 11.01 -22.08
N THR A 51 7.76 10.87 -22.16
CA THR A 51 6.91 10.62 -20.98
C THR A 51 6.83 9.13 -20.69
N LYS A 52 6.96 8.77 -19.41
CA LYS A 52 6.82 7.38 -18.95
C LYS A 52 5.35 7.00 -18.98
N GLY A 53 5.03 5.95 -19.73
CA GLY A 53 3.72 5.32 -19.80
C GLY A 53 3.63 4.09 -18.89
N ALA A 54 2.94 3.06 -19.37
CA ALA A 54 2.88 1.77 -18.69
C ALA A 54 4.23 1.02 -18.78
N CYS A 55 4.48 0.08 -17.88
CA CYS A 55 5.62 -0.82 -18.03
C CYS A 55 5.27 -1.96 -19.00
N TRP A 56 6.21 -2.31 -19.88
CA TRP A 56 6.04 -3.42 -20.84
C TRP A 56 6.50 -4.76 -20.24
N VAL A 57 7.57 -4.74 -19.44
CA VAL A 57 8.18 -5.94 -18.87
C VAL A 57 8.51 -5.70 -17.39
N TYR A 58 8.01 -6.59 -16.54
CA TYR A 58 8.26 -6.61 -15.11
C TYR A 58 9.16 -7.79 -14.73
N ASP A 59 10.04 -7.57 -13.76
CA ASP A 59 10.82 -8.63 -13.11
C ASP A 59 9.97 -9.29 -12.01
N ASN A 60 9.56 -10.54 -12.25
CA ASN A 60 8.68 -11.29 -11.36
C ASN A 60 9.33 -11.62 -10.01
N GLU A 61 10.64 -11.91 -10.00
CA GLU A 61 11.38 -12.22 -8.76
C GLU A 61 11.44 -10.97 -7.90
N ARG A 62 11.90 -9.86 -8.48
CA ARG A 62 12.00 -8.57 -7.79
C ARG A 62 10.63 -8.09 -7.31
N MET A 63 9.59 -8.26 -8.12
CA MET A 63 8.21 -7.96 -7.73
C MET A 63 7.79 -8.79 -6.51
N ALA A 64 8.04 -10.10 -6.51
CA ALA A 64 7.71 -10.97 -5.38
C ALA A 64 8.45 -10.55 -4.10
N TYR A 65 9.75 -10.25 -4.17
CA TYR A 65 10.51 -9.80 -2.99
C TYR A 65 9.99 -8.48 -2.41
N LEU A 66 9.68 -7.51 -3.28
CA LEU A 66 9.15 -6.21 -2.87
C LEU A 66 7.74 -6.31 -2.26
N LEU A 67 6.85 -7.12 -2.86
CA LEU A 67 5.49 -7.33 -2.36
C LEU A 67 5.47 -8.09 -1.03
N MET A 68 6.42 -9.00 -0.81
CA MET A 68 6.58 -9.76 0.42
C MET A 68 7.39 -9.01 1.49
N GLY A 69 7.98 -7.85 1.16
CA GLY A 69 8.75 -7.01 2.08
C GLY A 69 10.07 -7.64 2.55
N ILE A 70 10.66 -8.52 1.74
CA ILE A 70 11.88 -9.30 2.01
C ILE A 70 13.09 -8.80 1.21
N SER A 71 12.90 -7.72 0.46
CA SER A 71 13.91 -7.02 -0.35
C SER A 71 14.98 -6.33 0.48
#